data_AF-A0A9E2RGI3-F1
#
_entry.id   AF-A0A9E2RGI3-F1
#
_cell.length_a   1.000
_cell.length_b   1.000
_cell.length_c   1.000
_cell.angle_alpha   90.00
_cell.angle_beta   90.00
_cell.angle_gamma   90.00
#
_symmetry.space_group_name_H-M   'P 1'
#
loop_
_entity.id
_entity.type
_entity.pdbx_description
1 polymer ?
#
loop_
_entity_poly.entity_id
_entity_poly.type
_entity_poly.pdbx_seq_one_letter_code
_entity_poly.pdbx_strand_id
1 'polypeptide(L)' 'MPLTLLGRQNPLASPAEQLKVLSGTIGCPPFERRLNQAGLFPLRATGLAVFQINVGKLCNQTCR' A
#
# COMPACT_ATOMS: atom_id res chain seq x y z
N MET A 1 3.77 24.48 15.31
CA MET A 1 2.69 24.08 14.38
C MET A 1 2.62 22.57 14.35
N PRO A 2 1.46 21.94 14.58
CA PRO A 2 1.36 20.49 14.53
C PRO A 2 1.60 19.97 13.10
N LEU A 3 2.58 19.07 12.95
CA LEU A 3 3.03 18.56 11.64
C LEU A 3 2.27 17.31 11.17
N THR A 4 1.48 16.69 12.06
CA THR A 4 0.77 15.44 11.77
C THR A 4 -0.74 15.68 11.60
N LEU A 5 -1.42 14.79 10.87
CA LEU A 5 -2.88 14.81 10.74
C LEU A 5 -3.57 14.75 12.11
N LEU A 6 -3.04 13.94 13.03
CA LEU A 6 -3.53 13.84 14.40
C LEU A 6 -3.36 15.15 15.18
N GLY A 7 -2.17 15.76 15.12
CA GLY A 7 -1.92 17.03 15.81
C GLY A 7 -2.75 18.20 15.27
N ARG A 8 -3.21 18.09 14.02
CA ARG A 8 -4.13 19.03 13.38
C ARG A 8 -5.61 18.69 13.59
N GLN A 9 -5.91 17.64 14.37
CA GLN A 9 -7.26 17.09 14.56
C GLN A 9 -7.99 16.82 13.23
N ASN A 10 -7.25 16.41 12.20
CA ASN A 10 -7.82 16.15 10.89
C ASN A 10 -8.56 14.80 10.90
N PRO A 11 -9.78 14.70 10.33
CA PRO A 11 -10.54 13.45 10.25
C PRO A 11 -9.77 12.28 9.61
N LEU A 12 -8.87 12.56 8.66
CA LEU A 12 -8.00 11.56 8.03
C LEU A 12 -6.93 10.99 8.98
N ALA A 13 -6.83 11.46 10.22
CA ALA A 13 -6.09 10.76 11.26
C ALA A 13 -6.78 9.44 11.68
N SER A 14 -8.08 9.28 11.40
CA SER A 14 -8.85 8.07 11.69
C SER A 14 -8.75 7.07 10.53
N PRO A 15 -8.31 5.82 10.79
CA PRO A 15 -8.34 4.76 9.77
C PRO A 15 -9.77 4.49 9.23
N ALA A 16 -10.80 4.61 10.07
CA ALA A 16 -12.17 4.40 9.64
C ALA A 16 -12.62 5.48 8.63
N GLU A 17 -12.23 6.74 8.83
CA GLU A 17 -12.55 7.82 7.89
C GLU A 17 -11.77 7.65 6.58
N GLN A 18 -10.51 7.22 6.66
CA GLN A 18 -9.71 6.88 5.47
C GLN A 18 -10.40 5.78 4.65
N LEU A 19 -10.83 4.68 5.29
CA LEU A 19 -11.52 3.58 4.61
C LEU A 19 -12.82 4.07 3.95
N LYS A 20 -13.62 4.89 4.65
CA LYS A 20 -14.84 5.47 4.10
C LYS A 20 -14.59 6.28 2.81
N VAL A 21 -13.55 7.12 2.81
CA VAL A 21 -13.15 7.89 1.62
C VAL A 21 -12.68 6.97 0.48
N LEU A 22 -11.86 5.97 0.80
CA LEU A 22 -11.36 5.02 -0.19
C LEU A 22 -12.48 4.18 -0.81
N SER A 23 -13.46 3.73 0.00
CA SER A 23 -14.61 2.97 -0.48
C SER A 23 -15.51 3.75 -1.44
N GLY A 24 -15.53 5.09 -1.36
CA GLY A 24 -16.27 5.96 -2.28
C GLY A 24 -15.50 6.39 -3.53
N THR A 25 -14.22 6.01 -3.67
CA THR A 25 -13.36 6.50 -4.75
C THR A 25 -13.70 5.84 -6.08
N ILE A 26 -14.05 6.65 -7.08
CA ILE A 26 -14.33 6.20 -8.45
C ILE A 26 -13.00 6.08 -9.22
N GLY A 27 -12.84 5.01 -10.01
CA GLY A 27 -11.64 4.78 -10.83
C GLY A 27 -10.63 3.81 -10.23
N CYS A 28 -10.80 3.43 -8.95
CA CYS A 28 -10.04 2.37 -8.31
C CYS A 28 -10.94 1.13 -8.17
N PRO A 29 -10.85 0.14 -9.08
CA PRO A 29 -11.65 -1.08 -8.92
C PRO A 29 -11.24 -1.82 -7.63
N PRO A 30 -12.17 -2.53 -6.98
CA PRO A 30 -11.87 -3.36 -5.81
C PRO A 30 -10.73 -4.33 -6.09
N PHE A 31 -9.95 -4.64 -5.06
CA PHE A 31 -8.79 -5.51 -5.17
C PHE A 31 -9.16 -6.89 -5.74
N GLU A 32 -10.30 -7.44 -5.32
CA GLU A 32 -10.86 -8.71 -5.79
C GLU A 32 -11.14 -8.68 -7.31
N ARG A 33 -11.58 -7.54 -7.84
CA ARG A 33 -11.82 -7.38 -9.28
C ARG A 33 -10.50 -7.43 -10.05
N ARG A 34 -9.45 -6.79 -9.54
CA ARG A 34 -8.10 -6.86 -10.13
C ARG A 34 -7.52 -8.26 -10.05
N LEU A 35 -7.70 -8.97 -8.93
CA LEU A 35 -7.27 -10.37 -8.78
C LEU A 35 -7.96 -11.30 -9.78
N ASN A 36 -9.28 -11.16 -9.96
CA ASN A 36 -10.02 -11.93 -10.96
C ASN A 36 -9.49 -11.66 -12.38
N GLN A 37 -9.23 -10.39 -12.73
CA GLN A 37 -8.65 -10.02 -14.04
C GLN A 37 -7.26 -10.64 -14.27
N ALA A 38 -6.47 -10.79 -13.21
CA ALA A 38 -5.16 -11.42 -13.26
C ALA A 38 -5.20 -12.96 -13.19
N GLY A 39 -6.37 -13.59 -13.02
CA GLY A 39 -6.49 -15.03 -12.79
C GLY A 39 -5.92 -15.50 -11.44
N LEU A 40 -5.80 -14.59 -10.47
CA LEU A 40 -5.19 -14.83 -9.15
C LEU A 40 -6.22 -14.88 -8.02
N PHE A 41 -7.52 -14.96 -8.32
CA PHE A 41 -8.58 -15.07 -7.31
C PHE A 41 -8.95 -16.55 -7.07
N PRO A 42 -9.12 -17.00 -5.80
CA PRO A 42 -8.85 -16.26 -4.57
C PRO A 42 -7.34 -16.03 -4.39
N LEU A 43 -6.98 -14.94 -3.69
CA LEU A 43 -5.57 -14.66 -3.41
C LEU A 43 -4.98 -15.81 -2.59
N ARG A 44 -4.05 -16.53 -3.21
CA ARG A 44 -3.28 -17.59 -2.57
C ARG A 44 -1.81 -17.30 -2.76
N ALA A 45 -0.99 -17.77 -1.83
CA ALA A 45 0.44 -17.78 -2.03
C ALA A 45 0.76 -18.57 -3.31
N THR A 46 1.46 -17.95 -4.24
CA THR A 46 2.06 -18.63 -5.39
C THR A 46 3.49 -19.02 -5.04
N GLY A 47 4.11 -19.88 -5.86
CA GLY A 47 5.55 -20.13 -5.76
C GLY A 47 6.34 -18.83 -5.95
N LEU A 48 7.40 -18.65 -5.17
CA LEU A 48 8.39 -17.61 -5.41
C LEU A 48 9.27 -18.07 -6.58
N ALA A 49 9.17 -17.38 -7.72
CA ALA A 49 10.07 -17.64 -8.86
C ALA A 49 11.44 -16.96 -8.65
N VAL A 50 11.44 -15.73 -8.14
CA VAL A 50 12.63 -14.94 -7.84
C VAL A 50 12.41 -14.20 -6.53
N PHE A 51 13.40 -14.27 -5.64
CA PHE A 51 13.42 -13.50 -4.40
C PHE A 51 14.69 -12.66 -4.35
N GLN A 52 14.54 -11.34 -4.53
CA GLN A 52 15.61 -10.38 -4.35
C GLN A 52 15.35 -9.56 -3.09
N ILE A 53 16.30 -9.58 -2.17
CA ILE A 53 16.27 -8.78 -0.95
C ILE A 53 17.45 -7.82 -0.95
N ASN A 54 17.18 -6.55 -0.65
CA ASN A 54 18.23 -5.58 -0.37
C ASN A 54 18.69 -5.79 1.08
N VAL A 55 19.82 -6.45 1.25
CA VAL A 55 20.50 -6.59 2.54
C VAL A 55 21.62 -5.56 2.63
N GLY A 56 21.52 -4.64 3.58
CA GLY A 56 22.53 -3.63 3.83
C GLY A 56 22.55 -3.20 5.28
N LYS A 57 23.75 -2.99 5.84
CA LYS A 57 23.94 -2.30 7.13
C LYS A 57 24.27 -0.81 6.94
N LEU A 58 24.98 -0.47 5.85
CA LEU A 58 25.30 0.89 5.43
C LEU A 58 25.72 0.87 3.93
N CYS A 59 25.30 1.84 3.13
CA CYS A 59 25.81 2.04 1.77
C CYS A 59 26.54 3.38 1.71
N ASN A 60 27.83 3.36 1.38
CA ASN A 60 28.71 4.52 1.32
C ASN A 60 29.20 4.84 -0.10
N GLN A 61 28.56 4.28 -1.12
CA GLN A 61 28.85 4.59 -2.53
C GLN A 61 27.94 5.72 -3.04
N THR A 62 28.51 6.62 -3.85
CA THR A 62 27.74 7.52 -4.71
C THR A 62 27.63 6.86 -6.08
N CYS A 63 26.50 6.19 -6.33
CA CYS A 63 26.24 5.60 -7.65
C CYS A 63 26.21 6.71 -8.71
N ARG A 64 26.91 6.51 -9.83
CA ARG A 64 26.89 7.41 -11.00
C ARG A 64 25.73 7.07 -11.93
#